data_AF-A0A3D3B228-F1
#
_entry.id   AF-A0A3D3B228-F1
#
_cell.length_a   1.000
_cell.length_b   1.000
_cell.length_c   1.000
_cell.angle_alpha   90.00
_cell.angle_beta   90.00
_cell.angle_gamma   90.00
#
_symmetry.space_group_name_H-M   'P 1'
#
loop_
_entity.id
_entity.type
_entity.pdbx_description
1 polymer ?
#
loop_
_entity_poly.entity_id
_entity_poly.type
_entity_poly.pdbx_seq_one_letter_code
_entity_poly.pdbx_strand_id
1 'polypeptide(L)'
;MSGVVLSGATVAGQDFDAAKAEVRRAVEDFLAEVFIQQPDTEVVRAARYAVLGGGHRWRALVAVAAGRIFHHDALQLVLPAASGVELAHAASLVLDDLPSMDDASVRRGKPCTHRVFPAWAADMVPVFLVTLAYEISLDNPRVDAPARIKAALELSAAGLMMIRGQVH
;
A
#
# COMPACT_ATOMS: atom_id res chain seq x y z
N MET A 1 -28.99 0.57 45.02
CA MET A 1 -28.12 -0.19 44.10
C MET A 1 -28.03 0.63 42.80
N SER A 2 -27.22 1.68 42.75
CA SER A 2 -25.79 1.67 42.39
C SER A 2 -25.54 1.04 41.01
N GLY A 3 -25.94 1.74 39.95
CA GLY A 3 -25.30 1.64 38.64
C GLY A 3 -24.24 2.74 38.55
N VAL A 4 -23.00 2.35 38.31
CA VAL A 4 -21.83 3.24 38.28
C VAL A 4 -21.92 4.19 37.08
N VAL A 5 -21.90 5.49 37.33
CA VAL A 5 -21.57 6.51 36.32
C VAL A 5 -20.05 6.55 36.24
N LEU A 6 -19.48 5.98 35.17
CA LEU A 6 -18.09 6.21 34.83
C LEU A 6 -17.99 7.57 34.15
N SER A 7 -17.55 8.58 34.89
CA SER A 7 -17.07 9.83 34.31
C SER A 7 -15.80 9.57 33.49
N GLY A 8 -15.74 10.11 32.28
CA GLY A 8 -14.46 10.31 31.59
C GLY A 8 -14.50 9.95 30.12
N ALA A 9 -14.53 10.99 29.28
CA ALA A 9 -14.33 10.97 27.84
C ALA A 9 -15.31 10.09 27.02
N THR A 10 -16.34 10.73 26.46
CA THR A 10 -16.78 10.36 25.11
C THR A 10 -15.55 10.45 24.21
N VAL A 11 -14.93 9.31 23.90
CA VAL A 11 -14.17 9.22 22.64
C VAL A 11 -15.24 9.48 21.59
N ALA A 12 -15.25 10.68 21.01
CA ALA A 12 -16.04 10.94 19.83
C ALA A 12 -15.55 9.91 18.80
N GLY A 13 -16.28 8.80 18.69
CA GLY A 13 -15.86 7.68 17.86
C GLY A 13 -15.74 8.23 16.45
N GLN A 14 -14.51 8.37 15.96
CA GLN A 14 -14.32 8.56 14.54
C GLN A 14 -15.00 7.38 13.88
N ASP A 15 -15.93 7.67 12.97
CA ASP A 15 -16.56 6.64 12.16
C ASP A 15 -15.44 5.91 11.39
N PHE A 16 -15.18 4.68 11.82
CA PHE A 16 -14.11 3.85 11.28
C PHE A 16 -14.32 3.59 9.79
N ASP A 17 -15.56 3.44 9.35
CA ASP A 17 -15.88 3.22 7.95
C ASP A 17 -15.63 4.47 7.13
N ALA A 18 -15.97 5.65 7.67
CA ALA A 18 -15.63 6.92 7.04
C ALA A 18 -14.11 7.14 6.95
N ALA A 19 -13.35 6.88 8.03
CA ALA A 19 -11.89 7.00 8.04
C ALA A 19 -11.22 6.02 7.07
N LYS A 20 -11.72 4.78 7.01
CA LYS A 20 -11.27 3.76 6.06
C LYS A 20 -11.53 4.17 4.62
N ALA A 21 -12.73 4.69 4.33
CA ALA A 21 -13.09 5.16 3.00
C ALA A 21 -12.24 6.37 2.57
N GLU A 22 -11.98 7.30 3.48
CA GLU A 22 -11.12 8.47 3.25
C GLU A 22 -9.70 8.04 2.85
N VAL A 23 -9.05 7.20 3.68
CA VAL A 23 -7.67 6.76 3.40
C VAL A 23 -7.62 5.94 2.12
N ARG A 24 -8.57 5.03 1.92
CA ARG A 24 -8.64 4.24 0.69
C ARG A 24 -8.72 5.14 -0.53
N ARG A 25 -9.64 6.12 -0.55
CA ARG A 25 -9.79 7.05 -1.67
C ARG A 25 -8.51 7.84 -1.90
N ALA A 26 -7.91 8.39 -0.84
CA ALA A 26 -6.67 9.15 -0.95
C ALA A 26 -5.52 8.32 -1.57
N VAL A 27 -5.40 7.04 -1.21
CA VAL A 27 -4.39 6.13 -1.78
C VAL A 27 -4.70 5.78 -3.23
N GLU A 28 -5.95 5.47 -3.57
CA GLU A 28 -6.34 5.18 -4.96
C GLU A 28 -6.08 6.38 -5.87
N ASP A 29 -6.49 7.58 -5.44
CA ASP A 29 -6.31 8.81 -6.21
C ASP A 29 -4.82 9.15 -6.37
N PHE A 30 -4.05 9.07 -5.29
CA PHE A 30 -2.60 9.31 -5.32
C PHE A 30 -1.89 8.33 -6.25
N LEU A 31 -2.17 7.03 -6.13
CA LEU A 31 -1.54 6.02 -6.99
C LEU A 31 -2.00 6.14 -8.45
N ALA A 32 -3.25 6.51 -8.71
CA ALA A 32 -3.72 6.77 -10.07
C ALA A 32 -2.92 7.88 -10.75
N GLU A 33 -2.65 8.99 -10.03
CA GLU A 33 -1.79 10.07 -10.54
C GLU A 33 -0.34 9.62 -10.74
N VAL A 34 0.22 8.87 -9.78
CA VAL A 34 1.57 8.29 -9.93
C VAL A 34 1.66 7.44 -11.19
N PHE A 35 0.66 6.58 -11.47
CA PHE A 35 0.64 5.76 -12.68
C PHE A 35 0.47 6.56 -13.98
N ILE A 36 -0.24 7.70 -13.96
CA ILE A 36 -0.37 8.59 -15.13
C ILE A 36 0.98 9.19 -15.53
N GLN A 37 1.87 9.42 -14.57
CA GLN A 37 3.20 9.98 -14.81
C GLN A 37 4.21 8.95 -15.33
N GLN A 38 3.89 7.67 -15.28
CA GLN A 38 4.75 6.60 -15.77
C GLN A 38 4.59 6.40 -17.28
N PRO A 39 5.66 6.00 -18.01
CA PRO A 39 5.55 5.67 -19.42
C PRO A 39 4.54 4.55 -19.69
N ASP A 40 3.71 4.69 -20.72
CA ASP A 40 2.69 3.70 -21.07
C ASP A 40 3.31 2.43 -21.71
N THR A 41 3.75 1.52 -20.85
CA THR A 41 4.33 0.22 -21.21
C THR A 41 3.43 -0.92 -20.73
N GLU A 42 3.60 -2.13 -21.28
CA GLU A 42 2.86 -3.30 -20.79
C GLU A 42 3.09 -3.58 -19.31
N VAL A 43 4.31 -3.38 -18.80
CA VAL A 43 4.61 -3.54 -17.37
C VAL A 43 3.83 -2.53 -16.54
N VAL A 44 3.76 -1.27 -16.97
CA VAL A 44 3.01 -0.22 -16.27
C VAL A 44 1.51 -0.48 -16.32
N ARG A 45 0.96 -0.95 -17.45
CA ARG A 45 -0.45 -1.39 -17.55
C ARG A 45 -0.76 -2.56 -16.62
N ALA A 46 0.11 -3.57 -16.59
CA ALA A 46 -0.02 -4.74 -15.73
C ALA A 46 0.08 -4.37 -14.24
N ALA A 47 1.02 -3.49 -13.88
CA ALA A 47 1.19 -2.96 -12.53
C ALA A 47 -0.03 -2.14 -12.10
N ARG A 48 -0.53 -1.26 -12.96
CA ARG A 48 -1.75 -0.48 -12.71
C ARG A 48 -2.96 -1.38 -12.50
N TYR A 49 -3.10 -2.44 -13.31
CA TYR A 49 -4.16 -3.45 -13.17
C TYR A 49 -4.08 -4.20 -11.83
N ALA A 50 -2.88 -4.61 -11.41
CA ALA A 50 -2.65 -5.33 -10.17
C ALA A 50 -2.93 -4.46 -8.93
N VAL A 51 -2.58 -3.17 -9.02
CA VAL A 51 -2.67 -2.24 -7.90
C VAL A 51 -4.06 -1.64 -7.78
N LEU A 52 -4.62 -1.03 -8.82
CA LEU A 52 -5.81 -0.16 -8.71
C LEU A 52 -7.15 -0.90 -8.78
N GLY A 53 -8.18 -0.26 -8.23
CA GLY A 53 -9.56 -0.73 -8.38
C GLY A 53 -9.85 -2.00 -7.57
N GLY A 54 -9.22 -2.15 -6.41
CA GLY A 54 -9.42 -3.27 -5.49
C GLY A 54 -8.60 -3.15 -4.20
N GLY A 55 -8.94 -3.97 -3.21
CA GLY A 55 -8.24 -4.03 -1.93
C GLY A 55 -8.74 -3.04 -0.87
N HIS A 56 -8.50 -3.37 0.39
CA HIS A 56 -8.97 -2.57 1.52
C HIS A 56 -8.01 -1.45 1.93
N ARG A 57 -6.76 -1.48 1.42
CA ARG A 57 -5.69 -0.54 1.79
C ARG A 57 -5.40 -0.53 3.30
N TRP A 58 -5.41 -1.72 3.92
CA TRP A 58 -5.24 -1.86 5.36
C TRP A 58 -3.89 -1.35 5.85
N ARG A 59 -2.82 -1.53 5.08
CA ARG A 59 -1.47 -1.11 5.51
C ARG A 59 -1.36 0.41 5.49
N ALA A 60 -1.90 1.04 4.45
CA ALA A 60 -2.01 2.49 4.40
C ALA A 60 -2.91 3.04 5.51
N LEU A 61 -4.05 2.40 5.81
CA LEU A 61 -4.93 2.79 6.90
C LEU A 61 -4.19 2.80 8.25
N VAL A 62 -3.44 1.73 8.55
CA VAL A 62 -2.66 1.64 9.80
C VAL A 62 -1.57 2.71 9.84
N ALA A 63 -0.85 2.92 8.74
CA ALA A 63 0.19 3.96 8.67
C ALA A 63 -0.38 5.37 8.91
N VAL A 64 -1.50 5.71 8.27
CA VAL A 64 -2.18 7.00 8.47
C VAL A 64 -2.74 7.12 9.90
N ALA A 65 -3.34 6.06 10.43
CA ALA A 65 -3.84 6.05 11.81
C ALA A 65 -2.72 6.28 12.83
N ALA A 66 -1.56 5.65 12.63
CA ALA A 66 -0.38 5.87 13.46
C ALA A 66 0.14 7.31 13.35
N GLY A 67 0.18 7.88 12.14
CA GLY A 67 0.56 9.28 11.94
C GLY A 67 -0.39 10.25 12.63
N ARG A 68 -1.70 9.97 12.61
CA ARG A 68 -2.75 10.81 13.23
C ARG A 68 -2.62 10.91 14.76
N ILE A 69 -1.90 9.98 15.40
CA ILE A 69 -1.58 10.06 16.84
C ILE A 69 -0.69 11.28 17.13
N PHE A 70 0.17 11.66 16.19
CA PHE A 70 1.21 12.68 16.39
C PHE A 70 0.96 13.96 15.58
N HIS A 71 0.25 13.89 14.45
CA HIS A 71 0.06 15.00 13.52
C HIS A 71 -1.39 15.11 13.02
N HIS A 72 -1.91 16.34 12.94
CA HIS A 72 -3.27 16.60 12.47
C HIS A 72 -3.39 16.50 10.94
N ASP A 73 -2.31 16.80 10.22
CA ASP A 73 -2.14 16.71 8.76
C ASP A 73 -1.46 15.39 8.33
N ALA A 74 -1.50 14.38 9.20
CA ALA A 74 -0.83 13.09 9.00
C ALA A 74 -1.19 12.41 7.68
N LEU A 75 -2.42 12.57 7.17
CA LEU A 75 -2.80 11.99 5.90
C LEU A 75 -1.86 12.48 4.79
N GLN A 76 -1.68 13.79 4.63
CA GLN A 76 -0.85 14.38 3.58
C GLN A 76 0.64 14.09 3.79
N LEU A 77 1.10 14.04 5.05
CA LEU A 77 2.49 13.74 5.37
C LEU A 77 2.86 12.28 5.06
N VAL A 78 1.97 11.34 5.42
CA VAL A 78 2.25 9.90 5.38
C VAL A 78 1.81 9.27 4.06
N LEU A 79 0.90 9.88 3.30
CA LEU A 79 0.29 9.31 2.09
C LEU A 79 1.31 8.71 1.10
N PRO A 80 2.44 9.36 0.75
CA PRO A 80 3.40 8.76 -0.18
C PRO A 80 4.04 7.48 0.37
N ALA A 81 4.49 7.47 1.64
CA ALA A 81 5.06 6.30 2.28
C ALA A 81 4.02 5.18 2.51
N ALA A 82 2.81 5.53 2.94
CA ALA A 82 1.70 4.60 3.07
C ALA A 82 1.33 3.93 1.74
N SER A 83 1.34 4.72 0.66
CA SER A 83 1.14 4.21 -0.70
C SER A 83 2.29 3.32 -1.15
N GLY A 84 3.54 3.65 -0.79
CA GLY A 84 4.70 2.79 -1.02
C GLY A 84 4.56 1.41 -0.36
N VAL A 85 4.07 1.35 0.87
CA VAL A 85 3.78 0.07 1.55
C VAL A 85 2.69 -0.73 0.82
N GLU A 86 1.66 -0.07 0.28
CA GLU A 86 0.62 -0.74 -0.51
C GLU A 86 1.15 -1.23 -1.88
N LEU A 87 2.10 -0.51 -2.51
CA LEU A 87 2.79 -0.97 -3.72
C LEU A 87 3.65 -2.20 -3.44
N ALA A 88 4.43 -2.18 -2.36
CA ALA A 88 5.22 -3.36 -1.94
C ALA A 88 4.32 -4.56 -1.60
N HIS A 89 3.17 -4.33 -0.98
CA HIS A 89 2.18 -5.37 -0.75
C HIS A 89 1.58 -5.92 -2.05
N ALA A 90 1.24 -5.06 -3.01
CA ALA A 90 0.75 -5.51 -4.30
C ALA A 90 1.83 -6.30 -5.06
N ALA A 91 3.10 -5.89 -4.98
CA ALA A 91 4.23 -6.62 -5.54
C ALA A 91 4.32 -8.04 -4.98
N SER A 92 4.17 -8.21 -3.65
CA SER A 92 4.20 -9.53 -3.02
C SER A 92 3.05 -10.41 -3.53
N LEU A 93 1.83 -9.86 -3.63
CA LEU A 93 0.68 -10.63 -4.14
C LEU A 93 0.88 -11.06 -5.60
N VAL A 94 1.48 -10.21 -6.44
CA VAL A 94 1.76 -10.59 -7.83
C VAL A 94 2.79 -11.72 -7.89
N LEU A 95 3.83 -11.70 -7.04
CA LEU A 95 4.78 -12.81 -6.92
C LEU A 95 4.09 -14.09 -6.47
N ASP A 96 3.32 -14.03 -5.38
CA ASP A 96 2.58 -15.18 -4.83
C ASP A 96 1.64 -15.78 -5.89
N ASP A 97 1.01 -14.93 -6.73
CA ASP A 97 0.11 -15.38 -7.79
C ASP A 97 0.81 -16.12 -8.94
N LEU A 98 2.13 -16.01 -9.13
CA LEU A 98 2.81 -16.58 -10.31
C LEU A 98 2.70 -18.12 -10.36
N PRO A 99 2.78 -18.73 -11.57
CA PRO A 99 2.76 -20.19 -11.73
C PRO A 99 3.85 -20.94 -10.95
N SER A 100 4.96 -20.27 -10.63
CA SER A 100 6.06 -20.84 -9.84
C SER A 100 5.81 -20.79 -8.32
N MET A 101 4.75 -20.11 -7.88
CA MET A 101 4.37 -19.92 -6.48
C MET A 101 2.99 -20.58 -6.25
N ASP A 102 1.92 -19.81 -6.00
CA ASP A 102 0.58 -20.36 -5.74
C ASP A 102 -0.21 -20.71 -7.02
N ASP A 103 0.27 -20.31 -8.20
CA ASP A 103 -0.45 -20.43 -9.49
C ASP A 103 -1.92 -19.98 -9.42
N ALA A 104 -2.16 -18.86 -8.73
CA ALA A 104 -3.51 -18.37 -8.50
C ALA A 104 -4.19 -17.92 -9.80
N SER A 105 -5.43 -18.35 -10.04
CA SER A 105 -6.19 -17.91 -11.23
C SER A 105 -6.93 -16.59 -11.02
N VAL A 106 -7.33 -16.28 -9.78
CA VAL A 106 -8.18 -15.14 -9.42
C VAL A 106 -7.69 -14.48 -8.14
N ARG A 107 -7.60 -13.14 -8.16
CA ARG A 107 -7.28 -12.29 -7.01
C ARG A 107 -8.31 -11.17 -6.90
N ARG A 108 -8.95 -11.03 -5.72
CA ARG A 108 -9.95 -9.98 -5.44
C ARG A 108 -11.09 -9.91 -6.48
N GLY A 109 -11.54 -11.08 -6.95
CA GLY A 109 -12.62 -11.19 -7.94
C GLY A 109 -12.21 -10.86 -9.38
N LYS A 110 -10.92 -10.69 -9.67
CA LYS A 110 -10.38 -10.46 -11.01
C LYS A 110 -9.34 -11.53 -11.37
N PRO A 111 -9.15 -11.88 -12.65
CA PRO A 111 -8.06 -12.77 -13.05
C PRO A 111 -6.70 -12.23 -12.58
N CYS A 112 -5.81 -13.11 -12.11
CA CYS A 112 -4.47 -12.71 -11.67
C CYS A 112 -3.67 -12.09 -12.83
N THR A 113 -2.68 -11.24 -12.52
CA THR A 113 -1.94 -10.45 -13.51
C THR A 113 -1.34 -11.30 -14.63
N HIS A 114 -0.75 -12.45 -14.30
CA HIS A 114 -0.14 -13.38 -15.26
C HIS A 114 -1.17 -14.10 -16.16
N ARG A 115 -2.46 -14.05 -15.83
CA ARG A 115 -3.56 -14.58 -16.65
C ARG A 115 -4.08 -13.55 -17.66
N VAL A 116 -3.79 -12.26 -17.47
CA VAL A 116 -4.27 -11.15 -18.31
C VAL A 116 -3.18 -10.59 -19.21
N PHE A 117 -1.95 -10.52 -18.70
CA PHE A 117 -0.81 -9.93 -19.39
C PHE A 117 0.19 -11.00 -19.83
N PRO A 118 1.06 -10.71 -20.81
CA PRO A 118 2.17 -11.59 -21.16
C PRO A 118 3.00 -11.94 -19.93
N ALA A 119 3.45 -13.20 -19.82
CA ALA A 119 4.20 -13.70 -18.67
C ALA A 119 5.40 -12.79 -18.31
N TRP A 120 6.20 -12.40 -19.30
CA TRP A 120 7.35 -11.51 -19.10
C TRP A 120 6.97 -10.17 -18.47
N ALA A 121 5.78 -9.63 -18.77
CA ALA A 121 5.32 -8.37 -18.20
C ALA A 121 4.87 -8.58 -16.75
N ALA A 122 4.12 -9.65 -16.49
CA ALA A 122 3.69 -10.03 -15.15
C ALA A 122 4.89 -10.30 -14.21
N ASP A 123 5.94 -10.94 -14.72
CA ASP A 123 7.18 -11.22 -13.98
C ASP A 123 7.95 -9.95 -13.61
N MET A 124 7.84 -8.88 -14.42
CA MET A 124 8.48 -7.58 -14.15
C MET A 124 7.68 -6.67 -13.21
N VAL A 125 6.38 -6.90 -13.05
CA VAL A 125 5.51 -6.07 -12.20
C VAL A 125 6.03 -5.94 -10.76
N PRO A 126 6.43 -7.02 -10.06
CA PRO A 126 6.92 -6.91 -8.69
C PRO A 126 8.13 -6.00 -8.55
N VAL A 127 9.10 -6.13 -9.48
CA VAL A 127 10.31 -5.29 -9.52
C VAL A 127 9.91 -3.83 -9.72
N PHE A 128 9.07 -3.55 -10.71
CA PHE A 128 8.58 -2.20 -10.97
C PHE A 128 7.86 -1.60 -9.75
N LEU A 129 6.97 -2.36 -9.10
CA LEU A 129 6.20 -1.88 -7.96
C LEU A 129 7.08 -1.59 -6.73
N VAL A 130 8.09 -2.42 -6.45
CA VAL A 130 9.04 -2.17 -5.36
C VAL A 130 9.90 -0.94 -5.66
N THR A 131 10.39 -0.78 -6.90
CA THR A 131 11.13 0.42 -7.30
C THR A 131 10.29 1.68 -7.11
N LEU A 132 9.05 1.66 -7.61
CA LEU A 132 8.11 2.77 -7.48
C LEU A 132 7.76 3.06 -6.01
N ALA A 133 7.66 2.03 -5.17
CA ALA A 133 7.42 2.19 -3.73
C ALA A 133 8.52 3.03 -3.04
N TYR A 134 9.79 2.79 -3.39
CA TYR A 134 10.90 3.60 -2.87
C TYR A 134 10.89 5.01 -3.44
N GLU A 135 10.65 5.16 -4.75
CA GLU A 135 10.57 6.46 -5.41
C GLU A 135 9.56 7.37 -4.72
N ILE A 136 8.31 6.94 -4.60
CA ILE A 136 7.26 7.77 -3.98
C ILE A 136 7.47 8.00 -2.48
N SER A 137 8.11 7.05 -1.77
CA SER A 137 8.39 7.21 -0.35
C SER A 137 9.51 8.22 -0.11
N LEU A 138 10.50 8.24 -1.01
CA LEU A 138 11.66 9.13 -0.92
C LEU A 138 11.40 10.48 -1.58
N ASP A 139 10.54 10.59 -2.58
CA ASP A 139 10.18 11.87 -3.23
C ASP A 139 9.01 12.58 -2.54
N ASN A 140 9.16 12.80 -1.22
CA ASN A 140 8.16 13.49 -0.41
C ASN A 140 8.78 14.72 0.29
N PRO A 141 8.72 15.92 -0.31
CA PRO A 141 9.34 17.12 0.25
C PRO A 141 8.65 17.62 1.54
N ARG A 142 7.49 17.08 1.92
CA ARG A 142 6.78 17.44 3.16
C ARG A 142 7.40 16.82 4.41
N VAL A 143 8.25 15.81 4.23
CA VAL A 143 8.91 15.08 5.32
C VAL A 143 10.42 15.28 5.19
N ASP A 144 11.09 15.50 6.31
CA ASP A 144 12.54 15.68 6.31
C ASP A 144 13.27 14.46 5.72
N ALA A 145 14.47 14.69 5.18
CA ALA A 145 15.23 13.60 4.56
C ALA A 145 15.55 12.46 5.56
N PRO A 146 15.95 12.72 6.82
CA PRO A 146 16.20 11.65 7.79
C PRO A 146 14.99 10.73 8.04
N ALA A 147 13.77 11.28 8.20
CA ALA A 147 12.58 10.48 8.42
C ALA A 147 12.19 9.69 7.16
N ARG A 148 12.33 10.28 5.96
CA ARG A 148 12.13 9.55 4.69
C ARG A 148 13.09 8.38 4.55
N ILE A 149 14.38 8.59 4.83
CA ILE A 149 15.40 7.53 4.78
C ILE A 149 15.07 6.43 5.78
N LYS A 150 14.70 6.80 7.02
CA LYS A 150 14.28 5.82 8.03
C LYS A 150 13.08 5.01 7.55
N ALA A 151 12.03 5.65 7.04
CA ALA A 151 10.86 4.94 6.53
C ALA A 151 11.19 3.98 5.38
N ALA A 152 12.09 4.37 4.47
CA ALA A 152 12.57 3.49 3.39
C ALA A 152 13.36 2.29 3.93
N LEU A 153 14.20 2.48 4.96
CA LEU A 153 14.91 1.38 5.61
C LEU A 153 13.95 0.42 6.32
N GLU A 154 12.91 0.92 6.99
CA GLU A 154 11.87 0.09 7.61
C GLU A 154 11.08 -0.70 6.56
N LEU A 155 10.74 -0.08 5.43
CA LEU A 155 10.10 -0.78 4.30
C LEU A 155 11.01 -1.92 3.77
N SER A 156 12.31 -1.66 3.64
CA SER A 156 13.31 -2.67 3.25
C SER A 156 13.36 -3.83 4.25
N ALA A 157 13.48 -3.52 5.54
CA ALA A 157 13.53 -4.52 6.59
C ALA A 157 12.25 -5.37 6.62
N ALA A 158 11.08 -4.75 6.47
CA ALA A 158 9.79 -5.45 6.37
C ALA A 158 9.74 -6.35 5.12
N GLY A 159 10.22 -5.87 3.97
CA GLY A 159 10.31 -6.66 2.75
C GLY A 159 11.22 -7.88 2.89
N LEU A 160 12.39 -7.72 3.53
CA LEU A 160 13.31 -8.83 3.82
C LEU A 160 12.68 -9.86 4.77
N MET A 161 11.96 -9.43 5.81
CA MET A 161 11.23 -10.33 6.70
C MET A 161 10.12 -11.08 5.97
N MET A 162 9.37 -10.39 5.11
CA MET A 162 8.34 -11.00 4.27
C MET A 162 8.93 -12.08 3.37
N ILE A 163 10.02 -11.78 2.64
CA ILE A 163 10.69 -12.74 1.76
C ILE A 163 11.18 -13.96 2.55
N ARG A 164 11.79 -13.77 3.73
CA ARG A 164 12.19 -14.89 4.59
C ARG A 164 11.01 -15.78 4.99
N GLY A 165 9.83 -15.21 5.19
CA GLY A 165 8.61 -15.97 5.48
C GLY A 165 8.07 -16.76 4.29
N GLN A 166 8.48 -16.44 3.06
CA GLN A 166 8.08 -17.13 1.83
C GLN A 166 9.01 -18.28 1.42
N VAL A 167 10.21 -18.36 2.03
CA VAL A 167 11.17 -19.43 1.74
C VAL A 167 10.96 -20.54 2.78
N HIS A 168 10.58 -21.73 2.30
CA HIS A 168 10.57 -22.98 3.06
C HIS A 168 11.82 -23.80 2.76
#